data_AF-A0A9E4HVC3-F1
#
_entry.id   AF-A0A9E4HVC3-F1
#
_cell.length_a   1.000
_cell.length_b   1.000
_cell.length_c   1.000
_cell.angle_alpha   90.00
_cell.angle_beta   90.00
_cell.angle_gamma   90.00
#
_symmetry.space_group_name_H-M   'P 1'
#
loop_
_entity.id
_entity.type
_entity.pdbx_description
1 polymer ?
#
loop_
_entity_poly.entity_id
_entity_poly.type
_entity_poly.pdbx_seq_one_letter_code
_entity_poly.pdbx_strand_id
1 'polypeptide(L)' 'IRQRAKLSGVELPLVLSDHADWADLLKTIDDIAPQEVWVTHGREDALIHALSLKGITARALSLIGYEDDAE' A
#
# COMPACT_ATOMS: atom_id res chain seq x y z
N ILE A 1 -4.74 6.30 -26.91
CA ILE A 1 -4.02 7.55 -26.50
C ILE A 1 -2.50 7.34 -26.49
N ARG A 2 -1.94 6.44 -25.66
CA ARG A 2 -0.49 6.08 -25.66
C ARG A 2 0.08 5.71 -27.04
N GLN A 3 -0.66 4.92 -27.82
CA GLN A 3 -0.22 4.47 -29.15
C GLN A 3 -0.12 5.62 -30.17
N ARG A 4 -0.94 6.67 -30.06
CA ARG A 4 -0.82 7.89 -30.88
C ARG A 4 0.35 8.75 -30.44
N ALA A 5 0.56 8.96 -29.13
CA ALA A 5 1.69 9.72 -28.60
C ALA A 5 3.05 9.13 -29.03
N LYS A 6 3.17 7.78 -29.01
CA LYS A 6 4.37 7.07 -29.47
C LYS A 6 4.66 7.28 -30.96
N LEU A 7 3.63 7.31 -31.82
CA LEU A 7 3.76 7.61 -33.26
C LEU A 7 4.06 9.10 -33.54
N SER A 8 3.75 9.98 -32.60
CA SER A 8 3.92 11.43 -32.71
C SER A 8 5.32 11.91 -32.29
N GLY A 9 6.20 11.00 -31.83
CA GLY A 9 7.52 11.36 -31.29
C GLY A 9 7.47 12.11 -29.95
N VAL A 10 6.33 12.07 -29.26
CA VAL A 10 6.14 12.80 -27.99
C VAL A 10 6.64 11.94 -26.83
N GLU A 11 7.50 12.51 -25.99
CA GLU A 11 7.92 11.86 -24.75
C GLU A 11 6.73 11.69 -23.80
N LEU A 12 6.53 10.46 -23.33
CA LEU A 12 5.52 10.17 -22.33
C LEU A 12 6.11 10.44 -20.94
N PRO A 13 5.34 11.04 -20.01
CA PRO A 13 5.80 11.25 -18.65
C PRO A 13 6.08 9.89 -17.98
N LEU A 14 7.17 9.85 -17.21
CA LEU A 14 7.44 8.74 -16.32
C LEU A 14 6.42 8.80 -15.17
N VAL A 15 5.60 7.75 -15.06
CA VAL A 15 4.64 7.59 -13.96
C VAL A 15 5.26 6.66 -12.93
N LEU A 16 5.46 7.17 -11.72
CA LEU A 16 5.97 6.42 -10.58
C LEU A 16 4.93 6.42 -9.47
N SER A 17 4.84 5.29 -8.76
CA SER A 17 4.10 5.23 -7.51
C SER A 17 5.03 5.62 -6.37
N ASP A 18 4.48 6.32 -5.39
CA ASP A 18 5.10 6.70 -4.13
C ASP A 18 4.78 5.72 -2.99
N HIS A 19 3.99 4.68 -3.24
CA HIS A 19 3.64 3.66 -2.26
C HIS A 19 4.56 2.44 -2.34
N ALA A 20 4.80 1.81 -1.18
CA ALA A 20 5.47 0.52 -1.11
C ALA A 20 4.60 -0.57 -1.75
N ASP A 21 5.23 -1.50 -2.46
CA ASP A 21 4.54 -2.68 -2.93
C ASP A 21 4.31 -3.69 -1.80
N TRP A 22 3.54 -4.73 -2.09
CA TRP A 22 3.17 -5.75 -1.11
C TRP A 22 4.38 -6.51 -0.54
N ALA A 23 5.39 -6.79 -1.37
CA ALA A 23 6.55 -7.55 -0.93
C ALA A 23 7.45 -6.70 -0.01
N ASP A 24 7.66 -5.43 -0.37
CA ASP A 24 8.43 -4.48 0.42
C ASP A 24 7.74 -4.16 1.76
N LEU A 25 6.41 -4.06 1.75
CA LEU A 25 5.61 -3.88 2.97
C LEU A 25 5.79 -5.07 3.93
N LEU A 26 5.58 -6.31 3.45
CA LEU A 26 5.74 -7.50 4.29
C LEU A 26 7.18 -7.68 4.76
N LYS A 27 8.15 -7.41 3.88
CA LYS A 27 9.57 -7.46 4.24
C LYS A 27 9.88 -6.47 5.36
N THR A 28 9.37 -5.25 5.28
CA THR A 28 9.60 -4.24 6.32
C THR A 28 9.05 -4.69 7.67
N ILE A 29 7.85 -5.30 7.68
CA ILE A 29 7.25 -5.83 8.91
C ILE A 29 8.09 -6.99 9.47
N ASP A 30 8.57 -7.90 8.61
CA ASP A 30 9.43 -9.00 9.02
C ASP A 30 10.78 -8.49 9.58
N ASP A 31 11.39 -7.48 8.96
CA ASP A 31 12.67 -6.90 9.37
C ASP A 31 12.57 -6.15 10.72
N ILE A 32 11.45 -5.45 10.96
CA ILE A 32 11.21 -4.69 12.19
C ILE A 32 10.74 -5.60 13.34
N ALA A 33 10.00 -6.67 13.02
CA ALA A 33 9.38 -7.58 13.98
C ALA A 33 8.55 -6.86 15.08
N PRO A 34 7.54 -6.04 14.70
CA PRO A 34 6.74 -5.30 15.67
C PRO A 34 5.86 -6.23 16.52
N GLN A 35 5.52 -5.78 17.72
CA GLN A 35 4.55 -6.49 18.58
C GLN A 35 3.12 -6.43 17.99
N GLU A 36 2.78 -5.31 17.36
CA GLU A 36 1.50 -5.08 16.70
C GLU A 36 1.63 -4.13 15.51
N VAL A 37 0.75 -4.30 14.52
CA VAL A 37 0.65 -3.44 13.32
C VAL A 37 -0.71 -2.78 13.27
N TRP A 38 -0.74 -1.47 13.09
CA TRP A 38 -1.97 -0.69 12.92
C TRP A 38 -2.04 -0.15 11.49
N VAL A 39 -3.15 -0.44 10.80
CA VAL A 39 -3.32 -0.12 9.37
C VAL A 39 -4.30 1.04 9.24
N THR A 40 -3.92 2.09 8.50
CA THR A 40 -4.79 3.27 8.30
C THR A 40 -5.46 3.30 6.93
N HIS A 41 -4.73 2.97 5.87
CA HIS A 41 -5.22 3.05 4.50
C HIS A 41 -4.91 1.77 3.71
N GLY A 42 -5.65 1.57 2.63
CA GLY A 42 -5.49 0.44 1.71
C GLY A 42 -6.39 -0.75 2.06
N ARG A 43 -5.98 -1.95 1.62
CA ARG A 43 -6.71 -3.20 1.87
C ARG A 43 -6.32 -3.77 3.22
N GLU A 44 -6.85 -3.16 4.27
CA GLU A 44 -6.57 -3.50 5.67
C GLU A 44 -6.88 -4.97 6.01
N ASP A 45 -7.99 -5.49 5.50
CA ASP A 45 -8.43 -6.89 5.69
C ASP A 45 -7.39 -7.89 5.16
N ALA A 46 -6.83 -7.63 3.98
CA ALA A 46 -5.82 -8.46 3.36
C ALA A 46 -4.52 -8.48 4.17
N LEU A 47 -4.05 -7.31 4.63
CA LEU A 47 -2.84 -7.21 5.44
C LEU A 47 -3.02 -7.85 6.82
N ILE A 48 -4.15 -7.59 7.49
CA ILE A 48 -4.46 -8.21 8.78
C ILE A 48 -4.49 -9.73 8.65
N HIS A 49 -5.14 -10.26 7.59
CA HIS A 49 -5.16 -11.70 7.35
C HIS A 49 -3.74 -12.25 7.14
N ALA A 50 -2.94 -11.63 6.27
CA ALA A 50 -1.57 -12.08 5.98
C ALA A 50 -0.68 -12.09 7.24
N LEU A 51 -0.79 -11.07 8.08
CA LEU A 51 -0.04 -10.98 9.34
C LEU A 51 -0.53 -11.97 10.39
N SER A 52 -1.84 -12.25 10.44
CA SER A 52 -2.40 -13.27 11.33
C SER A 52 -1.84 -14.68 11.03
N LEU A 53 -1.63 -15.01 9.74
CA LEU A 53 -1.02 -16.27 9.33
C LEU A 53 0.45 -16.38 9.76
N LYS A 54 1.13 -15.24 9.98
CA LYS A 54 2.49 -15.15 10.52
C LYS A 54 2.52 -15.04 12.05
N GLY A 55 1.36 -15.04 12.72
CA GLY A 55 1.26 -14.88 14.18
C GLY A 55 1.50 -13.45 14.67
N ILE A 56 1.45 -12.46 13.79
CA ILE A 56 1.62 -11.04 14.12
C ILE A 56 0.24 -10.41 14.36
N THR A 57 0.08 -9.70 15.47
CA THR A 57 -1.17 -8.99 15.78
C THR A 57 -1.31 -7.78 14.86
N ALA A 58 -2.44 -7.66 14.17
CA ALA A 58 -2.71 -6.53 13.29
C ALA A 58 -4.16 -6.05 13.41
N ARG A 59 -4.38 -4.73 13.29
CA ARG A 59 -5.69 -4.09 13.44
C ARG A 59 -5.84 -2.90 12.49
N ALA A 60 -7.07 -2.68 12.03
CA ALA A 60 -7.44 -1.43 11.37
C ALA A 60 -7.50 -0.31 12.41
N LEU A 61 -6.91 0.85 12.09
CA LEU A 61 -7.02 2.05 12.88
C LEU A 61 -8.18 2.88 12.35
N SER A 62 -9.32 2.84 13.05
CA SER A 62 -10.43 3.75 12.77
C SER A 62 -10.14 5.12 13.38
N LEU A 63 -9.68 6.06 12.54
CA LEU A 63 -9.47 7.44 12.94
C LEU A 63 -10.82 8.18 12.92
N ILE A 64 -11.48 8.28 14.09
CA ILE A 64 -12.71 9.06 14.22
C ILE A 64 -12.39 10.54 13.96
N GLY A 65 -12.94 11.09 12.87
CA GLY A 65 -12.81 12.51 12.49
C GLY A 65 -11.85 12.80 11.33
N TYR A 66 -11.18 11.78 10.78
CA TYR A 66 -10.60 11.84 9.44
C TYR A 66 -11.61 11.16 8.50
N GLU A 67 -12.37 11.95 7.75
CA GLU A 67 -12.99 11.41 6.54
C GLU A 67 -11.84 10.95 5.66
N ASP A 68 -11.89 9.68 5.25
CA ASP A 68 -10.94 9.09 4.33
C ASP A 68 -11.04 9.92 3.04
N ASP A 69 -10.13 10.87 2.85
CA ASP A 69 -9.90 11.56 1.58
C ASP A 69 -9.30 10.55 0.58
N ALA A 70 -10.04 9.47 0.34
CA ALA A 70 -9.80 8.52 -0.72
C ALA A 70 -10.45 9.09 -2.00
N GLU A 71 -9.80 10.10 -2.58
CA GLU A 71 -9.92 10.40 -4.01
C GLU A 71 -9.42 9.22 -4.86
#